data_AF-A0A382R548-F1
#
_entry.id   AF-A0A382R548-F1
#
_cell.length_a   1.000
_cell.length_b   1.000
_cell.length_c   1.000
_cell.angle_alpha   90.00
_cell.angle_beta   90.00
_cell.angle_gamma   90.00
#
_symmetry.space_group_name_H-M   'P 1'
#
loop_
_entity.id
_entity.type
_entity.pdbx_description
1 polymer ?
#
loop_
_entity_poly.entity_id
_entity_poly.type
_entity_poly.pdbx_seq_one_letter_code
_entity_poly.pdbx_strand_id
1 'polypeptide(L)'
;DLDATSNVFTGAVSLSTAGSDGYVELSNGSNSLTTGTSSVGGYLTLTSGALSLGAMTVGGNLTANADGAITDEGIFDITGATALITAGNNGDTMDILSFWHLFGGSVTATGHHVKIKSGGNLTLGTIRATRGQVKLTTKGTVTGTSPIYVNSDTTILAQNGGTNYDITLTNPNSSFGGNYESAATSTRVTTDDTLKVTGHNVEVVSAHTFHLLDSTVTGNLTLTSSSAVDNAGVKGIDMHASSATIPVGVNLTVTTNDNDGLINLGDLAVDGTIALETDGTGAATVVNDVNLVFADSTVGGALNATATTGDITDNGALAITGAST
;
A
#
# COMPACT_ATOMS: atom_id res chain seq x y z
N ASP A 1 -28.43 21.76 1.94
CA ASP A 1 -28.43 20.52 2.70
C ASP A 1 -29.58 19.64 2.23
N LEU A 2 -29.27 18.41 1.84
CA LEU A 2 -30.20 17.35 1.43
C LEU A 2 -29.83 16.06 2.19
N ASP A 3 -29.54 16.15 3.48
CA ASP A 3 -29.05 15.09 4.38
C ASP A 3 -30.14 14.13 4.92
N ALA A 4 -31.42 14.36 4.61
CA ALA A 4 -32.49 13.52 5.11
C ALA A 4 -32.33 12.05 4.66
N THR A 5 -32.26 11.12 5.61
CA THR A 5 -32.13 9.67 5.32
C THR A 5 -33.35 9.05 4.64
N SER A 6 -34.46 9.79 4.54
CA SER A 6 -35.67 9.40 3.82
C SER A 6 -35.66 9.79 2.34
N ASN A 7 -34.60 10.43 1.84
CA ASN A 7 -34.49 10.76 0.42
C ASN A 7 -34.50 9.49 -0.44
N VAL A 8 -35.07 9.60 -1.65
CA VAL A 8 -35.21 8.50 -2.61
C VAL A 8 -34.92 9.01 -4.03
N PHE A 9 -33.70 9.48 -4.26
CA PHE A 9 -33.23 9.80 -5.60
C PHE A 9 -33.04 8.50 -6.39
N THR A 10 -33.78 8.33 -7.48
CA THR A 10 -33.76 7.13 -8.33
C THR A 10 -33.04 7.32 -9.67
N GLY A 11 -32.71 8.57 -10.00
CA GLY A 11 -31.92 8.94 -11.17
C GLY A 11 -30.59 9.58 -10.78
N ALA A 12 -29.74 9.82 -11.77
CA ALA A 12 -28.47 10.50 -11.56
C ALA A 12 -28.68 11.92 -11.03
N VAL A 13 -27.95 12.29 -9.96
CA VAL A 13 -28.01 13.61 -9.33
C VAL A 13 -26.77 14.41 -9.69
N SER A 14 -26.93 15.52 -10.41
CA SER A 14 -25.85 16.47 -10.67
C SER A 14 -25.85 17.58 -9.62
N LEU A 15 -24.68 17.87 -9.06
CA LEU A 15 -24.49 18.84 -8.00
C LEU A 15 -23.67 20.03 -8.53
N SER A 16 -24.14 21.24 -8.28
CA SER A 16 -23.46 22.45 -8.74
C SER A 16 -23.51 23.53 -7.67
N THR A 17 -22.34 23.96 -7.20
CA THR A 17 -22.20 25.13 -6.32
C THR A 17 -21.11 26.05 -6.88
N ALA A 18 -21.14 27.32 -6.47
CA ALA A 18 -20.14 28.32 -6.87
C ALA A 18 -19.39 28.85 -5.66
N GLY A 19 -18.12 29.21 -5.85
CA GLY A 19 -17.25 29.75 -4.79
C GLY A 19 -16.74 28.69 -3.81
N SER A 20 -15.66 28.99 -3.10
CA SER A 20 -15.02 28.08 -2.13
C SER A 20 -15.91 27.69 -0.94
N ASP A 21 -16.97 28.46 -0.70
CA ASP A 21 -17.92 28.25 0.39
C ASP A 21 -19.20 27.51 -0.08
N GLY A 22 -19.21 27.05 -1.34
CA GLY A 22 -20.30 26.28 -1.91
C GLY A 22 -20.26 24.82 -1.47
N TYR A 23 -20.84 24.51 -0.32
CA TYR A 23 -20.82 23.17 0.27
C TYR A 23 -22.04 22.33 -0.14
N VAL A 24 -21.83 21.01 -0.24
CA VAL A 24 -22.91 20.04 -0.46
C VAL A 24 -22.83 18.94 0.57
N GLU A 25 -23.96 18.72 1.25
CA GLU A 25 -24.24 17.54 2.06
C GLU A 25 -25.50 16.89 1.48
N LEU A 26 -25.38 15.64 1.09
CA LEU A 26 -26.44 14.87 0.44
C LEU A 26 -26.48 13.46 1.01
N SER A 27 -27.64 13.07 1.51
CA SER A 27 -27.94 11.69 1.88
C SER A 27 -29.02 11.13 0.96
N ASN A 28 -28.87 9.86 0.56
CA ASN A 28 -29.95 9.06 -0.02
C ASN A 28 -30.39 7.92 0.92
N GLY A 29 -30.07 8.04 2.22
CA GLY A 29 -30.30 6.99 3.22
C GLY A 29 -29.65 5.67 2.80
N SER A 30 -30.33 4.56 3.03
CA SER A 30 -29.86 3.24 2.58
C SER A 30 -30.08 2.97 1.09
N ASN A 31 -30.64 3.90 0.33
CA ASN A 31 -30.80 3.74 -1.12
C ASN A 31 -29.48 4.05 -1.84
N SER A 32 -29.22 3.36 -2.95
CA SER A 32 -28.07 3.71 -3.80
C SER A 32 -28.20 5.12 -4.37
N LEU A 33 -27.08 5.80 -4.53
CA LEU A 33 -27.01 7.12 -5.15
C LEU A 33 -26.02 7.08 -6.31
N THR A 34 -26.49 7.53 -7.48
CA THR A 34 -25.63 7.80 -8.63
C THR A 34 -25.49 9.31 -8.78
N THR A 35 -24.26 9.83 -8.80
CA THR A 35 -24.03 11.23 -9.14
C THR A 35 -23.80 11.37 -10.64
N GLY A 36 -24.36 12.43 -11.23
CA GLY A 36 -23.98 12.88 -12.57
C GLY A 36 -22.73 13.76 -12.51
N THR A 37 -22.41 14.41 -13.63
CA THR A 37 -21.36 15.44 -13.66
C THR A 37 -21.65 16.50 -12.61
N SER A 38 -20.69 16.74 -11.72
CA SER A 38 -20.85 17.61 -10.56
C SER A 38 -19.67 18.56 -10.40
N SER A 39 -19.94 19.79 -9.95
CA SER A 39 -18.92 20.80 -9.68
C SER A 39 -19.25 21.48 -8.36
N VAL A 40 -18.47 21.20 -7.33
CA VAL A 40 -18.68 21.71 -5.98
C VAL A 40 -17.50 22.58 -5.60
N GLY A 41 -17.74 23.87 -5.37
CA GLY A 41 -16.65 24.81 -5.09
C GLY A 41 -16.00 24.61 -3.71
N GLY A 42 -16.78 24.15 -2.72
CA GLY A 42 -16.29 23.80 -1.39
C GLY A 42 -16.20 22.29 -1.17
N TYR A 43 -16.57 21.80 0.02
CA TYR A 43 -16.62 20.38 0.32
C TYR A 43 -17.88 19.69 -0.22
N LEU A 44 -17.74 18.39 -0.49
CA LEU A 44 -18.82 17.50 -0.90
C LEU A 44 -18.86 16.30 0.06
N THR A 45 -19.98 16.13 0.76
CA THR A 45 -20.28 14.97 1.59
C THR A 45 -21.47 14.21 1.00
N LEU A 46 -21.26 12.93 0.72
CA LEU A 46 -22.27 12.01 0.20
C LEU A 46 -22.46 10.87 1.19
N THR A 47 -23.72 10.52 1.49
CA THR A 47 -24.08 9.35 2.28
C THR A 47 -25.17 8.56 1.56
N SER A 48 -24.96 7.26 1.34
CA SER A 48 -25.97 6.43 0.68
C SER A 48 -25.82 4.93 1.00
N GLY A 49 -26.68 4.09 0.42
CA GLY A 49 -26.50 2.65 0.35
C GLY A 49 -25.23 2.31 -0.44
N ALA A 50 -25.31 2.21 -1.77
CA ALA A 50 -24.12 2.21 -2.62
C ALA A 50 -23.90 3.60 -3.25
N LEU A 51 -22.66 3.94 -3.60
CA LEU A 51 -22.33 5.16 -4.34
C LEU A 51 -21.73 4.81 -5.71
N SER A 52 -22.33 5.37 -6.76
CA SER A 52 -21.75 5.40 -8.10
C SER A 52 -21.44 6.85 -8.43
N LEU A 53 -20.16 7.19 -8.49
CA LEU A 53 -19.67 8.56 -8.57
C LEU A 53 -19.38 8.93 -10.02
N GLY A 54 -20.22 9.79 -10.59
CA GLY A 54 -19.95 10.44 -11.87
C GLY A 54 -18.76 11.40 -11.81
N ALA A 55 -18.46 12.02 -12.96
CA ALA A 55 -17.36 12.99 -13.04
C ALA A 55 -17.57 14.14 -12.04
N MET A 56 -16.54 14.50 -11.29
CA MET A 56 -16.65 15.56 -10.29
C MET A 56 -15.40 16.41 -10.16
N THR A 57 -15.64 17.71 -9.99
CA THR A 57 -14.65 18.67 -9.52
C THR A 57 -15.08 19.13 -8.14
N VAL A 58 -14.18 19.00 -7.15
CA VAL A 58 -14.43 19.44 -5.77
C VAL A 58 -13.27 20.34 -5.34
N GLY A 59 -13.57 21.61 -5.09
CA GLY A 59 -12.56 22.60 -4.67
C GLY A 59 -12.11 22.42 -3.21
N GLY A 60 -12.91 21.75 -2.39
CA GLY A 60 -12.58 21.35 -1.02
C GLY A 60 -12.38 19.84 -0.87
N ASN A 61 -12.79 19.32 0.29
CA ASN A 61 -12.70 17.89 0.59
C ASN A 61 -13.87 17.10 -0.01
N LEU A 62 -13.60 15.85 -0.40
CA LEU A 62 -14.63 14.85 -0.72
C LEU A 62 -14.76 13.86 0.43
N THR A 63 -15.97 13.65 0.93
CA THR A 63 -16.32 12.55 1.83
C THR A 63 -17.45 11.73 1.21
N ALA A 64 -17.19 10.46 0.92
CA ALA A 64 -18.14 9.52 0.35
C ALA A 64 -18.32 8.33 1.30
N ASN A 65 -19.48 8.27 1.96
CA ASN A 65 -19.88 7.22 2.88
C ASN A 65 -20.96 6.35 2.23
N ALA A 66 -20.67 5.06 2.06
CA ALA A 66 -21.59 4.08 1.51
C ALA A 66 -21.74 2.90 2.48
N ASP A 67 -22.97 2.45 2.70
CA ASP A 67 -23.23 1.16 3.36
C ASP A 67 -22.84 -0.04 2.48
N GLY A 68 -22.63 0.19 1.18
CA GLY A 68 -22.23 -0.78 0.16
C GLY A 68 -21.03 -0.29 -0.67
N ALA A 69 -20.94 -0.72 -1.92
CA ALA A 69 -19.82 -0.39 -2.80
C ALA A 69 -19.73 1.12 -3.15
N ILE A 70 -18.50 1.58 -3.39
CA ILE A 70 -18.21 2.88 -4.01
C ILE A 70 -17.50 2.62 -5.35
N THR A 71 -18.08 3.11 -6.45
CA THR A 71 -17.50 2.99 -7.79
C THR A 71 -17.36 4.34 -8.48
N ASP A 72 -16.39 4.47 -9.39
CA ASP A 72 -16.30 5.60 -10.32
C ASP A 72 -16.93 5.29 -11.69
N GLU A 73 -17.71 6.24 -12.21
CA GLU A 73 -18.20 6.26 -13.59
C GLU A 73 -17.61 7.44 -14.39
N GLY A 74 -16.79 8.27 -13.72
CA GLY A 74 -16.19 9.47 -14.31
C GLY A 74 -14.88 9.87 -13.63
N ILE A 75 -14.33 11.00 -14.07
CA ILE A 75 -13.03 11.49 -13.56
C ILE A 75 -13.24 12.36 -12.32
N PHE A 76 -12.34 12.24 -11.35
CA PHE A 76 -12.34 13.06 -10.14
C PHE A 76 -11.21 14.07 -10.23
N ASP A 77 -11.51 15.32 -9.91
CA ASP A 77 -10.55 16.39 -9.71
C ASP A 77 -10.83 17.03 -8.35
N ILE A 78 -10.15 16.53 -7.32
CA ILE A 78 -10.39 16.90 -5.93
C ILE A 78 -9.19 17.67 -5.43
N THR A 79 -9.38 18.94 -5.07
CA THR A 79 -8.28 19.78 -4.57
C THR A 79 -7.93 19.43 -3.13
N GLY A 80 -8.93 19.16 -2.29
CA GLY A 80 -8.74 18.82 -0.88
C GLY A 80 -8.48 17.33 -0.62
N ALA A 81 -8.67 16.93 0.64
CA ALA A 81 -8.57 15.54 1.06
C ALA A 81 -9.77 14.73 0.55
N THR A 82 -9.55 13.43 0.34
CA THR A 82 -10.58 12.49 -0.09
C THR A 82 -10.74 11.40 0.96
N ALA A 83 -11.96 11.22 1.46
CA ALA A 83 -12.33 10.11 2.33
C ALA A 83 -13.38 9.26 1.62
N LEU A 84 -13.06 7.99 1.39
CA LEU A 84 -13.96 7.01 0.79
C LEU A 84 -14.18 5.90 1.82
N ILE A 85 -15.43 5.59 2.16
CA ILE A 85 -15.75 4.68 3.25
C ILE A 85 -16.90 3.78 2.80
N THR A 86 -16.63 2.49 2.64
CA THR A 86 -17.66 1.45 2.53
C THR A 86 -17.87 0.77 3.88
N ALA A 87 -19.00 0.08 4.09
CA ALA A 87 -19.24 -0.70 5.29
C ALA A 87 -18.25 -1.87 5.48
N GLY A 88 -17.55 -2.28 4.41
CA GLY A 88 -16.50 -3.30 4.47
C GLY A 88 -17.01 -4.74 4.61
N ASN A 89 -18.26 -5.02 4.26
CA ASN A 89 -18.77 -6.40 4.16
C ASN A 89 -18.29 -7.07 2.86
N ASN A 90 -18.45 -8.40 2.77
CA ASN A 90 -18.09 -9.16 1.57
C ASN A 90 -18.87 -8.65 0.35
N GLY A 91 -18.16 -8.06 -0.61
CA GLY A 91 -18.74 -7.47 -1.82
C GLY A 91 -18.82 -5.94 -1.83
N ASP A 92 -18.57 -5.28 -0.69
CA ASP A 92 -18.54 -3.81 -0.58
C ASP A 92 -17.19 -3.27 -1.06
N THR A 93 -16.91 -3.47 -2.34
CA THR A 93 -15.66 -3.02 -2.97
C THR A 93 -15.66 -1.51 -3.13
N MET A 94 -14.47 -0.93 -2.91
CA MET A 94 -14.17 0.41 -3.35
C MET A 94 -13.30 0.32 -4.59
N ASP A 95 -13.86 0.74 -5.72
CA ASP A 95 -13.25 0.66 -7.03
C ASP A 95 -13.23 2.05 -7.66
N ILE A 96 -12.08 2.73 -7.57
CA ILE A 96 -11.81 4.02 -8.20
C ILE A 96 -10.73 3.79 -9.26
N LEU A 97 -11.13 3.57 -10.51
CA LEU A 97 -10.35 2.80 -11.49
C LEU A 97 -9.87 3.59 -12.70
N SER A 98 -10.11 4.90 -12.78
CA SER A 98 -9.56 5.76 -13.83
C SER A 98 -8.13 6.24 -13.55
N PHE A 99 -7.26 6.22 -14.55
CA PHE A 99 -5.92 6.83 -14.45
C PHE A 99 -5.93 8.35 -14.57
N TRP A 100 -7.10 8.97 -14.66
CA TRP A 100 -7.24 10.40 -14.82
C TRP A 100 -7.69 11.10 -13.54
N HIS A 101 -7.96 10.35 -12.47
CA HIS A 101 -8.28 10.97 -11.18
C HIS A 101 -7.08 11.76 -10.65
N LEU A 102 -7.36 12.94 -10.12
CA LEU A 102 -6.42 13.78 -9.41
C LEU A 102 -6.90 13.96 -7.96
N PHE A 103 -6.00 13.66 -7.03
CA PHE A 103 -6.20 13.83 -5.60
C PHE A 103 -5.17 14.82 -5.09
N GLY A 104 -5.61 16.04 -4.79
CA GLY A 104 -4.75 17.14 -4.33
C GLY A 104 -4.34 16.99 -2.86
N GLY A 105 -5.17 16.34 -2.04
CA GLY A 105 -4.89 16.02 -0.65
C GLY A 105 -4.66 14.53 -0.37
N SER A 106 -4.59 14.20 0.92
CA SER A 106 -4.48 12.81 1.38
C SER A 106 -5.75 12.02 1.05
N VAL A 107 -5.57 10.77 0.62
CA VAL A 107 -6.67 9.83 0.35
C VAL A 107 -6.78 8.82 1.48
N THR A 108 -7.90 8.85 2.21
CA THR A 108 -8.27 7.87 3.22
C THR A 108 -9.33 6.94 2.63
N ALA A 109 -9.15 5.63 2.80
CA ALA A 109 -10.04 4.64 2.21
C ALA A 109 -10.30 3.48 3.17
N THR A 110 -11.55 3.11 3.35
CA THR A 110 -11.96 1.88 4.04
C THR A 110 -12.92 1.08 3.19
N GLY A 111 -12.66 -0.22 3.03
CA GLY A 111 -13.62 -1.16 2.45
C GLY A 111 -13.19 -2.60 2.52
N HIS A 112 -13.90 -3.49 1.84
CA HIS A 112 -13.47 -4.89 1.72
C HIS A 112 -12.23 -4.99 0.80
N HIS A 113 -12.40 -4.53 -0.44
CA HIS A 113 -11.31 -4.23 -1.36
C HIS A 113 -11.15 -2.72 -1.45
N VAL A 114 -9.91 -2.25 -1.49
CA VAL A 114 -9.59 -0.85 -1.79
C VAL A 114 -8.75 -0.81 -3.05
N LYS A 115 -9.36 -0.35 -4.15
CA LYS A 115 -8.67 -0.18 -5.43
C LYS A 115 -8.74 1.28 -5.85
N ILE A 116 -7.57 1.90 -6.02
CA ILE A 116 -7.46 3.32 -6.35
C ILE A 116 -6.45 3.50 -7.48
N LYS A 117 -6.86 4.22 -8.52
CA LYS A 117 -5.96 4.71 -9.55
C LYS A 117 -5.84 6.23 -9.50
N SER A 118 -4.66 6.74 -9.82
CA SER A 118 -4.41 8.18 -9.93
C SER A 118 -3.53 8.50 -11.14
N GLY A 119 -3.83 9.63 -11.78
CA GLY A 119 -3.02 10.19 -12.86
C GLY A 119 -1.78 10.94 -12.40
N GLY A 120 -1.62 11.16 -11.10
CA GLY A 120 -0.49 11.86 -10.52
C GLY A 120 0.02 11.15 -9.26
N ASN A 121 0.57 11.95 -8.34
CA ASN A 121 0.99 11.47 -7.03
C ASN A 121 -0.22 11.06 -6.20
N LEU A 122 -0.03 10.08 -5.32
CA LEU A 122 -1.03 9.64 -4.37
C LEU A 122 -0.46 9.74 -2.95
N THR A 123 -0.95 10.73 -2.21
CA THR A 123 -0.67 10.84 -0.77
C THR A 123 -1.73 10.04 -0.01
N LEU A 124 -1.30 9.11 0.83
CA LEU A 124 -2.18 8.22 1.58
C LEU A 124 -2.45 8.77 2.98
N GLY A 125 -3.73 8.88 3.32
CA GLY A 125 -4.21 8.81 4.69
C GLY A 125 -4.27 7.35 5.14
N THR A 126 -5.13 7.02 6.11
CA THR A 126 -5.32 5.62 6.50
C THR A 126 -5.98 4.84 5.37
N ILE A 127 -5.37 3.72 4.99
CA ILE A 127 -5.93 2.78 4.03
C ILE A 127 -6.28 1.50 4.76
N ARG A 128 -7.50 1.00 4.58
CA ARG A 128 -8.00 -0.16 5.29
C ARG A 128 -8.80 -1.07 4.36
N ALA A 129 -8.26 -2.25 4.10
CA ALA A 129 -8.96 -3.34 3.44
C ALA A 129 -9.27 -4.42 4.49
N THR A 130 -10.49 -4.43 5.01
CA THR A 130 -10.87 -5.23 6.20
C THR A 130 -10.77 -6.73 5.99
N ARG A 131 -11.00 -7.20 4.76
CA ARG A 131 -11.09 -8.62 4.40
C ARG A 131 -10.57 -8.92 3.00
N GLY A 132 -9.91 -7.95 2.37
CA GLY A 132 -9.50 -8.07 0.98
C GLY A 132 -8.22 -7.31 0.68
N GLN A 133 -7.94 -7.22 -0.61
CA GLN A 133 -6.76 -6.60 -1.15
C GLN A 133 -6.78 -5.06 -1.16
N VAL A 134 -5.59 -4.49 -1.12
CA VAL A 134 -5.30 -3.12 -1.53
C VAL A 134 -4.64 -3.15 -2.91
N LYS A 135 -5.16 -2.36 -3.86
CA LYS A 135 -4.54 -2.17 -5.17
C LYS A 135 -4.43 -0.69 -5.49
N LEU A 136 -3.21 -0.18 -5.50
CA LEU A 136 -2.91 1.21 -5.85
C LEU A 136 -2.19 1.24 -7.20
N THR A 137 -2.63 2.11 -8.10
CA THR A 137 -1.92 2.32 -9.38
C THR A 137 -1.83 3.79 -9.71
N THR A 138 -0.62 4.32 -9.75
CA THR A 138 -0.37 5.75 -9.90
C THR A 138 0.58 6.01 -11.06
N LYS A 139 0.41 7.17 -11.70
CA LYS A 139 1.37 7.71 -12.68
C LYS A 139 2.33 8.73 -12.07
N GLY A 140 2.50 8.66 -10.76
CA GLY A 140 3.37 9.49 -9.94
C GLY A 140 3.75 8.76 -8.65
N THR A 141 4.32 9.47 -7.69
CA THR A 141 4.78 8.86 -6.43
C THR A 141 3.63 8.35 -5.57
N VAL A 142 3.91 7.41 -4.67
CA VAL A 142 3.02 6.99 -3.59
C VAL A 142 3.68 7.32 -2.27
N THR A 143 3.02 8.09 -1.41
CA THR A 143 3.58 8.50 -0.12
C THR A 143 2.55 8.30 0.97
N GLY A 144 2.89 7.54 2.02
CA GLY A 144 2.00 7.26 3.15
C GLY A 144 2.74 7.35 4.47
N THR A 145 2.33 8.30 5.31
CA THR A 145 2.76 8.42 6.71
C THR A 145 1.67 7.96 7.68
N SER A 146 0.49 7.63 7.18
CA SER A 146 -0.59 6.99 7.93
C SER A 146 -0.55 5.47 7.73
N PRO A 147 -1.12 4.67 8.64
CA PRO A 147 -1.08 3.23 8.53
C PRO A 147 -1.86 2.71 7.32
N ILE A 148 -1.32 1.65 6.71
CA ILE A 148 -2.06 0.80 5.78
C ILE A 148 -2.37 -0.51 6.51
N TYR A 149 -3.64 -0.94 6.48
CA TYR A 149 -4.09 -2.18 7.08
C TYR A 149 -4.72 -3.07 6.02
N VAL A 150 -4.09 -4.19 5.73
CA VAL A 150 -4.54 -5.13 4.70
C VAL A 150 -4.72 -6.51 5.30
N ASN A 151 -5.79 -7.21 4.90
CA ASN A 151 -6.05 -8.59 5.32
C ASN A 151 -5.48 -9.64 4.36
N SER A 152 -5.28 -9.25 3.09
CA SER A 152 -4.81 -10.10 2.00
C SER A 152 -3.72 -9.35 1.21
N ASP A 153 -3.74 -9.43 -0.12
CA ASP A 153 -2.69 -8.87 -0.98
C ASP A 153 -2.67 -7.34 -1.02
N THR A 154 -1.46 -6.81 -1.08
CA THR A 154 -1.20 -5.41 -1.40
C THR A 154 -0.44 -5.34 -2.72
N THR A 155 -1.00 -4.64 -3.71
CA THR A 155 -0.28 -4.33 -4.96
C THR A 155 -0.17 -2.83 -5.14
N ILE A 156 1.05 -2.33 -5.33
CA ILE A 156 1.32 -0.91 -5.60
C ILE A 156 2.15 -0.80 -6.87
N LEU A 157 1.60 -0.10 -7.86
CA LEU A 157 2.29 0.17 -9.13
C LEU A 157 2.39 1.69 -9.31
N ALA A 158 3.58 2.24 -9.08
CA ALA A 158 3.91 3.65 -9.27
C ALA A 158 4.73 3.80 -10.56
N GLN A 159 4.04 3.87 -11.70
CA GLN A 159 4.67 3.84 -13.02
C GLN A 159 3.86 4.60 -14.08
N ASN A 160 4.56 5.29 -14.99
CA ASN A 160 3.97 5.89 -16.19
C ASN A 160 4.86 5.61 -17.42
N GLY A 161 4.34 4.86 -18.39
CA GLY A 161 5.02 4.66 -19.67
C GLY A 161 6.43 4.07 -19.57
N GLY A 162 6.70 3.24 -18.55
CA GLY A 162 8.02 2.64 -18.28
C GLY A 162 8.89 3.42 -17.28
N THR A 163 8.55 4.66 -16.96
CA THR A 163 9.20 5.39 -15.86
C THR A 163 8.55 4.98 -14.53
N ASN A 164 9.35 4.45 -13.61
CA ASN A 164 8.91 4.17 -12.25
C ASN A 164 9.06 5.41 -11.36
N TYR A 165 8.19 5.52 -10.36
CA TYR A 165 8.21 6.58 -9.35
C TYR A 165 8.41 6.01 -7.96
N ASP A 166 8.76 6.88 -7.02
CA ASP A 166 9.06 6.47 -5.65
C ASP A 166 7.80 6.03 -4.89
N ILE A 167 7.97 5.04 -4.02
CA ILE A 167 6.97 4.54 -3.07
C ILE A 167 7.58 4.68 -1.67
N THR A 168 6.94 5.46 -0.79
CA THR A 168 7.44 5.71 0.57
C THR A 168 6.31 5.46 1.57
N LEU A 169 6.38 4.34 2.29
CA LEU A 169 5.37 3.88 3.24
C LEU A 169 6.03 3.64 4.61
N THR A 170 6.15 4.70 5.40
CA THR A 170 7.07 4.72 6.56
C THR A 170 6.37 4.62 7.90
N ASN A 171 5.04 4.45 7.93
CA ASN A 171 4.34 4.31 9.20
C ASN A 171 4.62 2.92 9.82
N PRO A 172 5.22 2.85 11.02
CA PRO A 172 5.60 1.59 11.65
C PRO A 172 4.41 0.75 12.13
N ASN A 173 3.19 1.29 12.09
CA ASN A 173 1.96 0.56 12.42
C ASN A 173 1.28 -0.05 11.19
N SER A 174 1.89 0.05 10.00
CA SER A 174 1.32 -0.56 8.79
C SER A 174 1.37 -2.09 8.85
N SER A 175 0.46 -2.76 8.14
CA SER A 175 0.40 -4.21 8.00
C SER A 175 -0.03 -4.57 6.59
N PHE A 176 0.82 -5.32 5.89
CA PHE A 176 0.62 -5.74 4.49
C PHE A 176 0.13 -7.19 4.39
N GLY A 177 -0.82 -7.54 5.25
CA GLY A 177 -1.37 -8.88 5.40
C GLY A 177 -1.96 -9.07 6.79
N GLY A 178 -2.78 -10.11 6.95
CA GLY A 178 -3.14 -10.64 8.26
C GLY A 178 -3.99 -9.80 9.20
N ASN A 179 -4.49 -8.65 8.77
CA ASN A 179 -5.25 -7.77 9.66
C ASN A 179 -6.76 -8.05 9.63
N TYR A 180 -7.32 -8.61 10.72
CA TYR A 180 -8.76 -8.81 10.88
C TYR A 180 -9.48 -7.64 11.59
N GLU A 181 -8.76 -6.71 12.24
CA GLU A 181 -9.32 -5.75 13.22
C GLU A 181 -8.74 -4.32 13.16
N SER A 182 -9.40 -3.35 13.80
CA SER A 182 -9.16 -1.90 13.66
C SER A 182 -7.77 -1.37 14.11
N ALA A 183 -6.81 -2.25 14.44
CA ALA A 183 -5.51 -1.88 14.99
C ALA A 183 -4.39 -2.81 14.47
N ALA A 184 -3.13 -2.37 14.64
CA ALA A 184 -1.92 -3.15 14.38
C ALA A 184 -1.70 -4.33 15.35
N THR A 185 -2.75 -4.77 16.06
CA THR A 185 -2.66 -5.88 17.02
C THR A 185 -2.97 -7.25 16.40
N SER A 186 -3.32 -7.29 15.10
CA SER A 186 -3.65 -8.53 14.40
C SER A 186 -2.43 -9.05 13.67
N THR A 187 -1.87 -10.15 14.18
CA THR A 187 -0.57 -10.68 13.76
C THR A 187 -0.64 -11.76 12.67
N ARG A 188 -1.77 -11.93 11.98
CA ARG A 188 -2.03 -13.12 11.15
C ARG A 188 -1.56 -13.00 9.70
N VAL A 189 -0.36 -12.50 9.43
CA VAL A 189 0.14 -12.48 8.03
C VAL A 189 0.36 -13.93 7.59
N THR A 190 -0.38 -14.36 6.56
CA THR A 190 -0.28 -15.73 6.06
C THR A 190 0.73 -15.82 4.93
N THR A 191 1.18 -17.03 4.59
CA THR A 191 2.07 -17.26 3.42
C THR A 191 1.44 -16.83 2.09
N ASP A 192 0.11 -16.75 2.04
CA ASP A 192 -0.63 -16.33 0.86
C ASP A 192 -0.81 -14.81 0.79
N ASP A 193 -0.52 -14.07 1.87
CA ASP A 193 -0.59 -12.61 1.88
C ASP A 193 0.69 -12.05 1.26
N THR A 194 0.54 -11.27 0.19
CA THR A 194 1.69 -10.76 -0.57
C THR A 194 1.69 -9.23 -0.63
N LEU A 195 2.87 -8.65 -0.51
CA LEU A 195 3.14 -7.29 -0.94
C LEU A 195 3.86 -7.33 -2.28
N LYS A 196 3.29 -6.68 -3.28
CA LYS A 196 3.88 -6.49 -4.60
C LYS A 196 4.05 -5.01 -4.89
N VAL A 197 5.28 -4.59 -5.19
CA VAL A 197 5.61 -3.20 -5.50
C VAL A 197 6.31 -3.06 -6.84
N THR A 198 5.97 -2.01 -7.57
CA THR A 198 6.70 -1.57 -8.76
C THR A 198 6.95 -0.08 -8.65
N GLY A 199 8.21 0.30 -8.48
CA GLY A 199 8.62 1.68 -8.17
C GLY A 199 10.10 1.95 -8.46
N HIS A 200 10.51 3.20 -8.29
CA HIS A 200 11.90 3.61 -8.45
C HIS A 200 12.66 3.41 -7.14
N ASN A 201 12.59 4.34 -6.19
CA ASN A 201 12.98 4.07 -4.81
C ASN A 201 11.75 3.56 -4.05
N VAL A 202 11.92 2.50 -3.28
CA VAL A 202 10.85 1.91 -2.47
C VAL A 202 11.31 1.81 -1.03
N GLU A 203 10.56 2.43 -0.13
CA GLU A 203 10.72 2.32 1.31
C GLU A 203 9.42 1.82 1.92
N VAL A 204 9.48 0.69 2.64
CA VAL A 204 8.32 0.07 3.28
C VAL A 204 8.66 -0.31 4.71
N VAL A 205 7.85 0.19 5.65
CA VAL A 205 7.89 -0.16 7.07
C VAL A 205 6.59 -0.87 7.44
N SER A 206 6.72 -2.01 8.11
CA SER A 206 5.62 -2.84 8.59
C SER A 206 5.76 -3.14 10.08
N ALA A 207 4.64 -3.17 10.80
CA ALA A 207 4.53 -3.63 12.19
C ALA A 207 4.52 -5.17 12.31
N HIS A 208 4.61 -5.86 11.18
CA HIS A 208 4.43 -7.31 11.09
C HIS A 208 5.38 -7.91 10.06
N THR A 209 5.54 -9.23 10.15
CA THR A 209 6.07 -10.01 9.04
C THR A 209 5.34 -9.69 7.75
N PHE A 210 6.04 -9.65 6.62
CA PHE A 210 5.41 -9.52 5.31
C PHE A 210 6.25 -10.21 4.25
N HIS A 211 5.58 -10.61 3.16
CA HIS A 211 6.20 -11.30 2.04
C HIS A 211 6.21 -10.37 0.83
N LEU A 212 7.40 -9.98 0.36
CA LEU A 212 7.53 -9.20 -0.86
C LEU A 212 7.65 -10.14 -2.06
N LEU A 213 6.61 -10.23 -2.89
CA LEU A 213 6.61 -11.10 -4.06
C LEU A 213 6.53 -10.32 -5.38
N ASP A 214 7.13 -10.88 -6.42
CA ASP A 214 7.03 -10.44 -7.83
C ASP A 214 7.16 -8.92 -8.03
N SER A 215 8.08 -8.31 -7.29
CA SER A 215 8.30 -6.87 -7.23
C SER A 215 9.37 -6.40 -8.22
N THR A 216 9.38 -5.11 -8.54
CA THR A 216 10.36 -4.51 -9.46
C THR A 216 10.76 -3.13 -8.96
N VAL A 217 12.03 -2.97 -8.60
CA VAL A 217 12.56 -1.73 -8.04
C VAL A 217 13.74 -1.27 -8.89
N THR A 218 13.59 -0.15 -9.59
CA THR A 218 14.67 0.35 -10.47
C THR A 218 15.73 1.17 -9.73
N GLY A 219 15.44 1.60 -8.50
CA GLY A 219 16.31 2.35 -7.62
C GLY A 219 16.67 1.55 -6.36
N ASN A 220 16.63 2.20 -5.19
CA ASN A 220 16.88 1.55 -3.91
C ASN A 220 15.62 0.86 -3.36
N LEU A 221 15.80 -0.26 -2.69
CA LEU A 221 14.77 -0.94 -1.90
C LEU A 221 15.16 -0.94 -0.42
N THR A 222 14.35 -0.32 0.43
CA THR A 222 14.50 -0.30 1.87
C THR A 222 13.28 -0.92 2.53
N LEU A 223 13.48 -1.98 3.30
CA LEU A 223 12.44 -2.74 3.95
C LEU A 223 12.71 -2.79 5.46
N THR A 224 11.67 -2.53 6.26
CA THR A 224 11.76 -2.65 7.72
C THR A 224 10.53 -3.38 8.26
N SER A 225 10.77 -4.36 9.12
CA SER A 225 9.73 -5.12 9.81
C SER A 225 9.96 -5.09 11.33
N SER A 226 8.99 -4.57 12.05
CA SER A 226 8.88 -4.67 13.51
C SER A 226 8.10 -5.94 13.83
N SER A 227 8.76 -7.09 13.66
CA SER A 227 8.10 -8.37 13.43
C SER A 227 7.36 -8.93 14.67
N ALA A 228 6.05 -8.73 14.78
CA ALA A 228 5.20 -9.61 15.59
C ALA A 228 5.05 -11.02 14.95
N VAL A 229 4.88 -12.08 15.76
CA VAL A 229 4.73 -13.48 15.31
C VAL A 229 3.54 -13.71 14.38
N ASP A 230 3.75 -14.40 13.26
CA ASP A 230 2.63 -14.95 12.49
C ASP A 230 1.94 -16.12 13.23
N ASN A 231 0.83 -16.63 12.68
CA ASN A 231 0.08 -17.73 13.28
C ASN A 231 0.82 -19.09 13.22
N ALA A 232 1.90 -19.17 12.46
CA ALA A 232 2.81 -20.32 12.38
C ALA A 232 4.07 -20.15 13.27
N GLY A 233 4.21 -19.00 13.95
CA GLY A 233 5.37 -18.64 14.77
C GLY A 233 6.57 -18.09 13.99
N VAL A 234 6.43 -17.85 12.69
CA VAL A 234 7.44 -17.28 11.80
C VAL A 234 7.42 -15.75 11.91
N LYS A 235 8.61 -15.15 11.83
CA LYS A 235 8.86 -13.73 12.05
C LYS A 235 9.83 -13.23 11.01
N GLY A 236 9.58 -12.06 10.43
CA GLY A 236 10.61 -11.31 9.72
C GLY A 236 10.20 -10.74 8.37
N ILE A 237 11.06 -10.89 7.37
CA ILE A 237 10.81 -10.45 5.99
C ILE A 237 11.14 -11.64 5.09
N ASP A 238 10.19 -12.02 4.24
CA ASP A 238 10.40 -13.00 3.18
C ASP A 238 10.32 -12.28 1.82
N MET A 239 11.25 -12.59 0.91
CA MET A 239 11.21 -12.13 -0.47
C MET A 239 11.41 -13.32 -1.38
N HIS A 240 10.53 -13.48 -2.36
CA HIS A 240 10.64 -14.54 -3.35
C HIS A 240 9.88 -14.11 -4.60
N ALA A 241 10.15 -14.72 -5.75
CA ALA A 241 9.37 -14.45 -6.93
C ALA A 241 8.82 -15.75 -7.51
N SER A 242 7.56 -15.68 -7.95
CA SER A 242 6.79 -16.84 -8.39
C SER A 242 7.24 -17.36 -9.76
N SER A 243 7.97 -16.54 -10.52
CA SER A 243 8.33 -16.85 -11.92
C SER A 243 9.64 -16.27 -12.44
N ALA A 244 10.28 -15.31 -11.76
CA ALA A 244 11.47 -14.59 -12.21
C ALA A 244 12.32 -14.13 -11.01
N THR A 245 13.39 -13.35 -11.19
CA THR A 245 14.10 -12.68 -10.08
C THR A 245 13.42 -11.37 -9.70
N ILE A 246 13.63 -10.88 -8.47
CA ILE A 246 13.24 -9.53 -8.03
C ILE A 246 14.40 -8.56 -8.32
N PRO A 247 14.28 -7.68 -9.33
CA PRO A 247 15.33 -6.70 -9.62
C PRO A 247 15.30 -5.53 -8.62
N VAL A 248 16.49 -5.15 -8.16
CA VAL A 248 16.78 -3.92 -7.39
C VAL A 248 17.95 -3.21 -8.06
N GLY A 249 17.67 -2.14 -8.80
CA GLY A 249 18.65 -1.49 -9.67
C GLY A 249 19.79 -0.75 -8.95
N VAL A 250 19.69 -0.53 -7.64
CA VAL A 250 20.74 0.10 -6.84
C VAL A 250 21.00 -0.72 -5.57
N ASN A 251 20.64 -0.24 -4.37
CA ASN A 251 20.94 -0.93 -3.12
C ASN A 251 19.69 -1.56 -2.52
N LEU A 252 19.89 -2.66 -1.82
CA LEU A 252 18.91 -3.30 -0.96
C LEU A 252 19.30 -3.11 0.51
N THR A 253 18.37 -2.65 1.33
CA THR A 253 18.52 -2.60 2.78
C THR A 253 17.32 -3.28 3.42
N VAL A 254 17.56 -4.29 4.24
CA VAL A 254 16.52 -5.05 4.92
C VAL A 254 16.81 -5.08 6.41
N THR A 255 15.83 -4.68 7.21
CA THR A 255 15.96 -4.61 8.66
C THR A 255 14.79 -5.31 9.33
N THR A 256 15.09 -6.22 10.26
CA THR A 256 14.16 -6.61 11.33
C THR A 256 14.62 -5.94 12.61
N ASN A 257 13.72 -5.28 13.35
CA ASN A 257 14.09 -4.49 14.53
C ASN A 257 13.37 -4.93 15.81
N ASP A 258 12.77 -6.12 15.81
CA ASP A 258 12.16 -6.72 16.98
C ASP A 258 12.11 -8.26 16.84
N ASN A 259 11.93 -8.92 17.99
CA ASN A 259 11.52 -10.31 18.14
C ASN A 259 12.40 -11.38 17.48
N ASP A 260 13.71 -11.16 17.31
CA ASP A 260 14.60 -12.09 16.60
C ASP A 260 14.17 -12.33 15.12
N GLY A 261 13.61 -11.31 14.47
CA GLY A 261 13.03 -11.45 13.12
C GLY A 261 14.01 -11.97 12.07
N LEU A 262 13.58 -12.93 11.26
CA LEU A 262 14.38 -13.52 10.18
C LEU A 262 14.41 -12.61 8.94
N ILE A 263 15.47 -12.73 8.15
CA ILE A 263 15.50 -12.19 6.79
C ILE A 263 15.67 -13.36 5.83
N ASN A 264 14.72 -13.58 4.94
CA ASN A 264 14.79 -14.62 3.92
C ASN A 264 14.59 -14.00 2.53
N LEU A 265 15.65 -13.93 1.74
CA LEU A 265 15.65 -13.25 0.45
C LEU A 265 16.05 -14.23 -0.66
N GLY A 266 15.07 -14.71 -1.41
CA GLY A 266 15.25 -15.57 -2.57
C GLY A 266 15.20 -14.80 -3.89
N ASP A 267 15.96 -15.30 -4.87
CA ASP A 267 15.88 -14.90 -6.28
C ASP A 267 16.02 -13.39 -6.53
N LEU A 268 17.01 -12.75 -5.90
CA LEU A 268 17.26 -11.33 -6.12
C LEU A 268 18.15 -11.09 -7.36
N ALA A 269 18.00 -9.91 -7.96
CA ALA A 269 18.94 -9.32 -8.90
C ALA A 269 19.25 -7.88 -8.47
N VAL A 270 20.10 -7.76 -7.44
CA VAL A 270 20.58 -6.48 -6.90
C VAL A 270 21.87 -6.08 -7.63
N ASP A 271 21.87 -4.90 -8.27
CA ASP A 271 23.02 -4.40 -9.02
C ASP A 271 24.08 -3.72 -8.12
N GLY A 272 23.66 -3.21 -6.96
CA GLY A 272 24.51 -2.55 -5.97
C GLY A 272 24.77 -3.41 -4.74
N THR A 273 24.70 -2.77 -3.57
CA THR A 273 25.01 -3.42 -2.29
C THR A 273 23.76 -3.95 -1.59
N ILE A 274 23.93 -4.98 -0.77
CA ILE A 274 22.91 -5.56 0.10
C ILE A 274 23.33 -5.33 1.56
N ALA A 275 22.50 -4.64 2.33
CA ALA A 275 22.65 -4.47 3.78
C ALA A 275 21.57 -5.29 4.51
N LEU A 276 22.00 -6.14 5.45
CA LEU A 276 21.12 -6.99 6.25
C LEU A 276 21.33 -6.67 7.74
N GLU A 277 20.25 -6.28 8.42
CA GLU A 277 20.26 -6.03 9.86
C GLU A 277 19.16 -6.87 10.51
N THR A 278 19.54 -7.88 11.29
CA THR A 278 18.57 -8.68 12.06
C THR A 278 18.54 -8.27 13.52
N ASP A 279 17.34 -8.32 14.11
CA ASP A 279 17.19 -8.15 15.55
C ASP A 279 17.67 -9.39 16.32
N GLY A 280 18.24 -9.18 17.51
CA GLY A 280 18.55 -10.23 18.48
C GLY A 280 19.38 -11.39 17.89
N THR A 281 18.75 -12.56 17.78
CA THR A 281 19.33 -13.81 17.25
C THR A 281 18.81 -14.18 15.85
N GLY A 282 18.11 -13.25 15.18
CA GLY A 282 17.51 -13.47 13.86
C GLY A 282 18.54 -13.88 12.81
N ALA A 283 18.24 -14.94 12.06
CA ALA A 283 19.09 -15.41 10.97
C ALA A 283 18.76 -14.70 9.66
N ALA A 284 19.72 -14.71 8.73
CA ALA A 284 19.57 -14.15 7.40
C ALA A 284 19.93 -15.18 6.32
N THR A 285 19.10 -15.26 5.29
CA THR A 285 19.36 -16.00 4.06
C THR A 285 19.20 -15.04 2.89
N VAL A 286 20.16 -15.03 1.97
CA VAL A 286 20.13 -14.16 0.80
C VAL A 286 20.70 -14.88 -0.43
N VAL A 287 19.97 -14.80 -1.54
CA VAL A 287 20.38 -15.29 -2.85
C VAL A 287 20.31 -14.16 -3.86
N ASN A 288 21.46 -13.82 -4.47
CA ASN A 288 21.54 -12.90 -5.61
C ASN A 288 21.90 -13.66 -6.90
N ASP A 289 21.50 -13.16 -8.06
CA ASP A 289 21.68 -13.81 -9.36
C ASP A 289 23.14 -13.79 -9.86
N VAL A 290 23.85 -12.70 -9.60
CA VAL A 290 25.27 -12.53 -9.88
C VAL A 290 25.99 -12.22 -8.57
N ASN A 291 26.83 -11.18 -8.54
CA ASN A 291 27.68 -10.85 -7.40
C ASN A 291 26.82 -10.51 -6.19
N LEU A 292 27.24 -10.93 -5.01
CA LEU A 292 26.64 -10.49 -3.77
C LEU A 292 27.62 -9.57 -3.06
N VAL A 293 27.31 -8.28 -3.02
CA VAL A 293 28.16 -7.27 -2.38
C VAL A 293 27.49 -6.80 -1.09
N PHE A 294 28.02 -7.21 0.06
CA PHE A 294 27.53 -6.73 1.35
C PHE A 294 27.94 -5.28 1.59
N ALA A 295 26.98 -4.46 2.01
CA ALA A 295 27.24 -3.23 2.75
C ALA A 295 27.34 -3.55 4.26
N ASP A 296 27.45 -2.52 5.11
CA ASP A 296 27.38 -2.67 6.56
C ASP A 296 26.18 -3.55 6.94
N SER A 297 26.44 -4.67 7.62
CA SER A 297 25.44 -5.69 7.95
C SER A 297 25.73 -6.33 9.30
N THR A 298 24.70 -6.46 10.13
CA THR A 298 24.74 -7.17 11.41
C THR A 298 23.72 -8.28 11.40
N VAL A 299 24.17 -9.54 11.51
CA VAL A 299 23.29 -10.70 11.60
C VAL A 299 23.51 -11.40 12.94
N GLY A 300 22.48 -11.34 13.79
CA GLY A 300 22.45 -11.97 15.10
C GLY A 300 22.45 -13.50 15.09
N GLY A 301 21.95 -14.09 14.01
CA GLY A 301 21.85 -15.53 13.80
C GLY A 301 22.85 -16.07 12.76
N ALA A 302 22.48 -17.19 12.15
CA ALA A 302 23.23 -17.75 11.03
C ALA A 302 23.06 -16.88 9.77
N LEU A 303 24.10 -16.81 8.94
CA LEU A 303 24.04 -16.19 7.61
C LEU A 303 24.23 -17.26 6.53
N ASN A 304 23.26 -17.41 5.64
CA ASN A 304 23.39 -18.23 4.42
C ASN A 304 23.39 -17.30 3.22
N ALA A 305 24.53 -17.14 2.55
CA ALA A 305 24.68 -16.18 1.45
C ALA A 305 25.04 -16.90 0.15
N THR A 306 24.30 -16.63 -0.93
CA THR A 306 24.56 -17.23 -2.24
C THR A 306 24.61 -16.15 -3.32
N ALA A 307 25.75 -16.06 -4.00
CA ALA A 307 25.84 -15.49 -5.34
C ALA A 307 25.63 -16.64 -6.33
N THR A 308 24.54 -16.63 -7.10
CA THR A 308 24.21 -17.72 -8.04
C THR A 308 25.30 -17.84 -9.12
N THR A 309 25.87 -16.70 -9.51
CA THR A 309 27.08 -16.60 -10.32
C THR A 309 27.98 -15.50 -9.76
N GLY A 310 29.29 -15.52 -10.03
CA GLY A 310 30.19 -14.46 -9.55
C GLY A 310 30.62 -14.61 -8.09
N ASP A 311 31.07 -13.49 -7.51
CA ASP A 311 31.75 -13.47 -6.20
C ASP A 311 30.84 -12.92 -5.09
N ILE A 312 31.11 -13.36 -3.86
CA ILE A 312 30.59 -12.74 -2.63
C ILE A 312 31.68 -11.85 -2.06
N THR A 313 31.39 -10.56 -1.86
CA THR A 313 32.33 -9.54 -1.36
C THR A 313 31.67 -8.65 -0.32
N ASP A 314 32.46 -7.97 0.50
CA ASP A 314 32.02 -6.94 1.44
C ASP A 314 32.66 -5.58 1.14
N ASN A 315 31.86 -4.53 1.18
CA ASN A 315 32.27 -3.13 1.08
C ASN A 315 32.03 -2.36 2.39
N GLY A 316 31.59 -3.06 3.43
CA GLY A 316 31.27 -2.54 4.75
C GLY A 316 31.62 -3.55 5.85
N ALA A 317 31.35 -3.19 7.10
CA ALA A 317 31.54 -4.10 8.22
C ALA A 317 30.49 -5.23 8.16
N LEU A 318 30.96 -6.48 8.21
CA LEU A 318 30.11 -7.67 8.27
C LEU A 318 30.26 -8.34 9.65
N ALA A 319 29.24 -8.19 10.49
CA ALA A 319 29.22 -8.74 11.85
C ALA A 319 28.20 -9.89 11.96
N ILE A 320 28.69 -11.13 12.05
CA ILE A 320 27.86 -12.34 12.14
C ILE A 320 28.17 -13.07 13.44
N THR A 321 27.15 -13.30 14.27
CA THR A 321 27.31 -14.02 15.55
C THR A 321 27.02 -15.51 15.45
N GLY A 322 26.24 -15.94 14.46
CA GLY A 322 25.98 -17.36 14.16
C GLY A 322 26.98 -17.99 13.20
N ALA A 323 26.70 -19.23 12.80
CA ALA A 323 27.46 -19.90 11.74
C ALA A 323 27.13 -19.27 10.37
N SER A 324 28.15 -19.04 9.55
CA SER A 324 28.00 -18.51 8.19
C SER A 324 28.35 -19.57 7.14
N THR A 325 27.54 -19.69 6.10
CA THR A 325 27.79 -20.57 4.93
C THR A 325 27.56 -19.84 3.63
#